data_AF-A0A931MFN9-F1
#
_entry.id   AF-A0A931MFN9-F1
#
_cell.length_a   1.000
_cell.length_b   1.000
_cell.length_c   1.000
_cell.angle_alpha   90.00
_cell.angle_beta   90.00
_cell.angle_gamma   90.00
#
_symmetry.space_group_name_H-M   'P 1'
#
loop_
_entity.id
_entity.type
_entity.pdbx_description
1 polymer ?
#
loop_
_entity_poly.entity_id
_entity_poly.type
_entity_poly.pdbx_seq_one_letter_code
_entity_poly.pdbx_strand_id
1 'polypeptide(L)'
;MMFLTRGILILAVLFLFSGCQKNIQTVEILRPNWAEATLKATGSDKLPAGTDNAANRLRSLQRAKIDAYKNLREDVLNIRITDSKSLGEYIKDKDVMKGQVDEFIKRGKVTAVRYTAEESIEVDVELYLGKGFELIIKK
;
A
#
# COMPACT_ATOMS: atom_id res chain seq x y z
N MET A 1 11.71 15.93 66.38
CA MET A 1 12.75 15.97 65.33
C MET A 1 13.09 14.55 64.90
N MET A 2 12.45 13.97 63.86
CA MET A 2 12.99 12.74 63.22
C MET A 2 12.34 12.31 61.88
N PHE A 3 11.38 13.06 61.33
CA PHE A 3 10.70 12.66 60.08
C PHE A 3 11.05 13.54 58.86
N LEU A 4 11.69 14.70 59.05
CA LEU A 4 11.97 15.64 57.96
C LEU A 4 13.25 15.31 57.16
N THR A 5 14.17 14.53 57.73
CA THR A 5 15.47 14.22 57.10
C THR A 5 15.44 13.00 56.18
N ARG A 6 14.47 12.09 56.37
CA ARG A 6 14.31 10.87 55.53
C ARG A 6 13.64 11.14 54.19
N GLY A 7 12.76 12.14 54.09
CA GLY A 7 12.09 12.51 52.84
C GLY A 7 13.04 13.18 51.82
N ILE A 8 14.01 13.96 52.32
CA ILE A 8 15.00 14.67 51.48
C ILE A 8 15.98 13.69 50.82
N LEU A 9 16.32 12.59 51.51
CA LEU A 9 17.27 11.59 51.01
C LEU A 9 16.70 10.74 49.87
N ILE A 10 15.37 10.53 49.84
CA ILE A 10 14.67 9.84 48.74
C ILE A 10 14.54 10.75 47.52
N LEU A 11 14.35 12.07 47.72
CA LEU A 11 14.25 13.05 46.65
C LEU A 11 15.58 13.24 45.89
N ALA A 12 16.71 13.13 46.60
CA ALA A 12 18.05 13.28 46.00
C ALA A 12 18.46 12.09 45.11
N VAL A 13 17.98 10.87 45.41
CA VAL A 13 18.27 9.66 44.63
C VAL A 13 17.51 9.64 43.30
N LEU A 14 16.32 10.24 43.24
CA LEU A 14 15.51 10.34 42.02
C LEU A 14 16.12 11.30 40.97
N PHE A 15 16.95 12.27 41.39
CA PHE A 15 17.61 13.21 40.48
C PHE A 15 18.86 12.65 39.77
N LEU A 16 19.41 11.53 40.25
CA LEU A 16 20.62 10.93 39.65
C LEU A 16 20.31 9.99 38.46
N PHE A 17 19.03 9.71 38.17
CA PHE A 17 18.60 8.91 37.02
C PHE A 17 18.22 9.73 35.77
N SER A 18 18.46 11.05 35.76
CA SER A 18 18.36 11.87 34.54
C SER A 18 19.55 11.61 33.59
N GLY A 19 19.75 10.35 33.22
CA GLY A 19 20.70 9.93 32.20
C GLY A 19 20.22 10.39 30.83
N CYS A 20 21.12 11.06 30.11
CA CYS A 20 21.08 11.49 28.71
C CYS A 20 19.92 10.93 27.86
N GLN A 21 18.87 11.73 27.70
CA GLN A 21 17.95 11.56 26.58
C GLN A 21 18.72 11.94 25.31
N LYS A 22 19.27 10.93 24.61
CA LYS A 22 19.79 11.13 23.25
C LYS A 22 18.64 11.66 22.42
N ASN A 23 18.71 12.95 22.10
CA ASN A 23 17.84 13.59 21.14
C ASN A 23 18.19 13.01 19.76
N ILE A 24 17.57 11.89 19.43
CA ILE A 24 17.58 11.35 18.08
C ILE A 24 16.71 12.31 17.30
N GLN A 25 17.34 13.27 16.62
CA GLN A 25 16.68 13.98 15.54
C GLN A 25 16.29 12.89 14.53
N THR A 26 15.02 12.54 14.49
CA THR A 26 14.45 11.80 13.37
C THR A 26 14.60 12.74 12.20
N VAL A 27 15.70 12.58 11.44
CA VAL A 27 15.80 13.13 10.10
C VAL A 27 14.57 12.59 9.39
N GLU A 28 13.60 13.46 9.14
CA GLU A 28 12.45 13.14 8.31
C GLU A 28 13.02 12.88 6.92
N ILE A 29 13.40 11.63 6.67
CA ILE A 29 13.85 11.20 5.36
C ILE A 29 12.65 11.51 4.47
N LEU A 30 12.79 12.51 3.60
CA LEU A 30 11.80 12.90 2.60
C LEU A 30 11.56 11.68 1.70
N ARG A 31 10.71 10.78 2.16
CA ARG A 31 10.31 9.60 1.41
C ARG A 31 9.29 10.08 0.38
N PRO A 32 9.37 9.57 -0.85
CA PRO A 32 8.35 9.87 -1.84
C PRO A 32 6.96 9.52 -1.28
N ASN A 33 5.95 10.32 -1.61
CA ASN A 33 4.57 10.14 -1.14
C ASN A 33 3.99 8.74 -1.46
N TRP A 34 4.49 8.08 -2.50
CA TRP A 34 4.09 6.73 -2.89
C TRP A 34 4.77 5.62 -2.07
N ALA A 35 5.86 5.90 -1.34
CA ALA A 35 6.66 4.87 -0.67
C ALA A 35 5.89 4.12 0.42
N GLU A 36 4.83 4.71 0.97
CA GLU A 36 3.93 4.07 1.94
C GLU A 36 2.47 4.06 1.48
N ALA A 37 2.23 4.34 0.20
CA ALA A 37 0.88 4.37 -0.32
C ALA A 37 0.28 2.96 -0.42
N THR A 38 -1.02 2.89 -0.13
CA THR A 38 -1.87 1.76 -0.50
C THR A 38 -2.73 2.20 -1.67
N LEU A 39 -2.50 1.60 -2.83
CA LEU A 39 -3.34 1.82 -4.00
C LEU A 39 -4.58 0.96 -3.92
N LYS A 40 -5.69 1.48 -4.42
CA LYS A 40 -6.97 0.78 -4.52
C LYS A 40 -7.49 0.94 -5.93
N ALA A 41 -7.95 -0.15 -6.52
CA ALA A 41 -8.60 -0.13 -7.83
C ALA A 41 -9.83 -1.03 -7.80
N THR A 42 -10.86 -0.61 -8.53
CA THR A 42 -12.10 -1.37 -8.72
C THR A 42 -12.18 -1.79 -10.17
N GLY A 43 -12.52 -3.05 -10.42
CA GLY A 43 -12.88 -3.55 -11.74
C GLY A 43 -14.30 -4.05 -11.76
N SER A 44 -14.88 -4.14 -12.96
CA SER A 44 -16.27 -4.56 -13.10
C SER A 44 -16.51 -5.45 -14.32
N ASP A 45 -17.54 -6.27 -14.26
CA ASP A 45 -18.06 -7.02 -15.42
C ASP A 45 -19.57 -7.20 -15.28
N LYS A 46 -20.26 -7.31 -16.42
CA LYS A 46 -21.71 -7.53 -16.45
C LYS A 46 -22.02 -9.01 -16.65
N LEU A 47 -23.01 -9.51 -15.91
CA LEU A 47 -23.56 -10.83 -16.17
C LEU A 47 -24.28 -10.84 -17.53
N PRO A 48 -24.21 -11.94 -18.28
CA PRO A 48 -24.96 -12.08 -19.51
C PRO A 48 -26.46 -12.19 -19.22
N ALA A 49 -27.22 -11.25 -19.80
CA ALA A 49 -28.67 -11.10 -19.59
C ALA A 49 -29.42 -12.42 -19.78
N GLY A 50 -30.34 -12.71 -18.86
CA GLY A 50 -31.21 -13.89 -18.92
C GLY A 50 -30.50 -15.23 -18.70
N THR A 51 -29.23 -15.23 -18.28
CA THR A 51 -28.46 -16.47 -18.02
C THR A 51 -27.74 -16.43 -16.68
N ASP A 52 -28.49 -16.14 -15.61
CA ASP A 52 -27.95 -16.08 -14.26
C ASP A 52 -27.74 -17.50 -13.68
N ASN A 53 -26.59 -18.10 -14.00
CA ASN A 53 -26.18 -19.39 -13.47
C ASN A 53 -24.78 -19.30 -12.83
N ALA A 54 -24.44 -20.31 -12.02
CA ALA A 54 -23.18 -20.35 -11.28
C ALA A 54 -21.93 -20.22 -12.18
N ALA A 55 -21.95 -20.82 -13.37
CA ALA A 55 -20.84 -20.75 -14.32
C ALA A 55 -20.65 -19.34 -14.88
N ASN A 56 -21.74 -18.64 -15.21
CA ASN A 56 -21.70 -17.27 -15.70
C ASN A 56 -21.27 -16.30 -14.60
N ARG A 57 -21.76 -16.46 -13.37
CA ARG A 57 -21.31 -15.69 -12.21
C ARG A 57 -19.81 -15.84 -11.95
N LEU A 58 -19.29 -17.06 -12.01
CA LEU A 58 -17.86 -17.31 -11.85
C LEU A 58 -17.04 -16.65 -12.96
N ARG A 59 -17.50 -16.74 -14.21
CA ARG A 59 -16.82 -16.11 -15.36
C ARG A 59 -16.79 -14.60 -15.24
N SER A 60 -17.92 -13.98 -14.88
CA SER A 60 -17.98 -12.53 -14.72
C SER A 60 -17.17 -12.05 -13.53
N LEU A 61 -17.15 -12.78 -12.42
CA LEU A 61 -16.24 -12.51 -11.30
C LEU A 61 -14.77 -12.53 -11.74
N GLN A 62 -14.36 -13.51 -12.55
CA GLN A 62 -13.00 -13.58 -13.08
C GLN A 62 -12.68 -12.39 -13.99
N ARG A 63 -13.62 -11.98 -14.85
CA ARG A 63 -13.47 -10.80 -15.72
C ARG A 63 -13.35 -9.51 -14.91
N ALA A 64 -14.23 -9.30 -13.93
CA ALA A 64 -14.18 -8.15 -13.03
C ALA A 64 -12.86 -8.10 -12.25
N LYS A 65 -12.35 -9.25 -11.81
CA LYS A 65 -11.03 -9.35 -11.18
C LYS A 65 -9.91 -8.95 -12.15
N ILE A 66 -9.91 -9.47 -13.38
CA ILE A 66 -8.90 -9.10 -14.40
C ILE A 66 -8.92 -7.59 -14.66
N ASP A 67 -10.11 -7.01 -14.80
CA ASP A 67 -10.30 -5.57 -14.96
C ASP A 67 -9.74 -4.78 -13.77
N ALA A 68 -9.98 -5.25 -12.53
CA ALA A 68 -9.48 -4.59 -11.32
C ALA A 68 -7.95 -4.56 -11.26
N TYR A 69 -7.28 -5.68 -11.62
CA TYR A 69 -5.81 -5.71 -11.70
C TYR A 69 -5.27 -4.89 -12.87
N LYS A 70 -6.01 -4.76 -13.97
CA LYS A 70 -5.65 -3.87 -15.08
C LYS A 70 -5.65 -2.41 -14.61
N ASN A 71 -6.73 -1.98 -13.95
CA ASN A 71 -6.85 -0.63 -13.40
C ASN A 71 -5.75 -0.36 -12.36
N LEU A 72 -5.50 -1.32 -11.46
CA LEU A 72 -4.40 -1.24 -10.50
C LEU A 72 -3.03 -1.08 -11.17
N ARG A 73 -2.80 -1.79 -12.28
CA ARG A 73 -1.55 -1.67 -13.04
C ARG A 73 -1.42 -0.28 -13.65
N GLU A 74 -2.48 0.26 -14.23
CA GLU A 74 -2.48 1.62 -14.78
C GLU A 74 -2.16 2.65 -13.69
N ASP A 75 -2.77 2.53 -12.50
CA ASP A 75 -2.48 3.40 -11.36
C ASP A 75 -1.01 3.32 -10.93
N VAL A 76 -0.45 2.10 -10.84
CA VAL A 76 0.97 1.90 -10.51
C VAL A 76 1.89 2.55 -11.54
N LEU A 77 1.59 2.39 -12.83
CA LEU A 77 2.40 2.98 -13.91
C LEU A 77 2.31 4.52 -13.93
N ASN A 78 1.20 5.08 -13.45
CA ASN A 78 0.99 6.53 -13.37
C ASN A 78 1.63 7.18 -12.14
N ILE A 79 2.20 6.41 -11.19
CA ILE A 79 2.94 6.96 -10.06
C ILE A 79 4.08 7.85 -10.56
N ARG A 80 4.17 9.08 -10.05
CA ARG A 80 5.32 9.96 -10.32
C ARG A 80 6.53 9.51 -9.51
N ILE A 81 7.57 9.06 -10.21
CA ILE A 81 8.85 8.65 -9.60
C ILE A 81 9.82 9.82 -9.53
N THR A 82 9.74 10.73 -10.51
CA THR A 82 10.44 12.03 -10.52
C THR A 82 9.44 13.12 -10.88
N ASP A 83 9.85 14.39 -10.75
CA ASP A 83 9.01 15.54 -11.12
C ASP A 83 8.58 15.51 -12.60
N SER A 84 9.39 14.88 -13.45
CA SER A 84 9.22 14.86 -14.91
C SER A 84 8.76 13.54 -15.49
N LYS A 85 8.75 12.43 -14.73
CA LYS A 85 8.43 11.10 -15.26
C LYS A 85 7.53 10.27 -14.36
N SER A 86 6.55 9.62 -14.96
CA SER A 86 5.81 8.52 -14.35
C SER A 86 6.67 7.25 -14.29
N LEU A 87 6.26 6.28 -13.49
CA LEU A 87 6.90 4.97 -13.43
C LEU A 87 6.90 4.31 -14.80
N GLY A 88 5.77 4.34 -15.51
CA GLY A 88 5.65 3.76 -16.85
C GLY A 88 6.67 4.34 -17.83
N GLU A 89 6.90 5.65 -17.78
CA GLU A 89 7.93 6.31 -18.59
C GLU A 89 9.35 5.97 -18.11
N TYR A 90 9.55 5.87 -16.80
CA TYR A 90 10.84 5.53 -16.19
C TYR A 90 11.31 4.10 -16.52
N ILE A 91 10.38 3.16 -16.64
CA ILE A 91 10.68 1.73 -16.90
C ILE A 91 10.53 1.34 -18.38
N LYS A 92 10.18 2.29 -19.27
CA LYS A 92 9.85 2.03 -20.68
C LYS A 92 10.90 1.18 -21.42
N ASP A 93 12.18 1.38 -21.13
CA ASP A 93 13.29 0.67 -21.77
C ASP A 93 14.00 -0.32 -20.82
N LYS A 94 13.35 -0.71 -19.72
CA LYS A 94 13.90 -1.57 -18.65
C LYS A 94 13.10 -2.86 -18.48
N ASP A 95 13.23 -3.80 -19.41
CA ASP A 95 12.38 -5.00 -19.44
C ASP A 95 12.43 -5.85 -18.16
N VAL A 96 13.60 -5.97 -17.53
CA VAL A 96 13.74 -6.65 -16.23
C VAL A 96 12.91 -5.95 -15.16
N MET A 97 12.98 -4.62 -15.09
CA MET A 97 12.23 -3.84 -14.11
C MET A 97 10.73 -3.86 -14.38
N LYS A 98 10.31 -3.86 -15.65
CA LYS A 98 8.90 -4.09 -16.04
C LYS A 98 8.38 -5.42 -15.49
N GLY A 99 9.13 -6.50 -15.69
CA GLY A 99 8.78 -7.81 -15.16
C GLY A 99 8.63 -7.81 -13.64
N GLN A 100 9.54 -7.17 -12.92
CA GLN A 100 9.48 -7.03 -11.47
C GLN A 100 8.29 -6.20 -10.98
N VAL A 101 7.96 -5.12 -11.69
CA VAL A 101 6.77 -4.29 -11.39
C VAL A 101 5.49 -5.11 -11.63
N ASP A 102 5.39 -5.82 -12.75
CA ASP A 102 4.24 -6.67 -13.06
C ASP A 102 4.10 -7.83 -12.04
N GLU A 103 5.21 -8.42 -11.59
CA GLU A 103 5.21 -9.40 -10.49
C GLU A 103 4.77 -8.79 -9.15
N PHE A 104 5.19 -7.56 -8.88
CA PHE A 104 4.80 -6.85 -7.66
C PHE A 104 3.30 -6.55 -7.64
N ILE A 105 2.73 -6.10 -8.77
CA ILE A 105 1.29 -5.81 -8.90
C ILE A 105 0.42 -7.04 -8.59
N LYS A 106 0.88 -8.24 -8.97
CA LYS A 106 0.17 -9.51 -8.67
C LYS A 106 0.01 -9.77 -7.17
N ARG A 107 0.76 -9.09 -6.30
CA ARG A 107 0.62 -9.17 -4.83
C ARG A 107 -0.59 -8.40 -4.30
N GLY A 108 -1.25 -7.62 -5.15
CA GLY A 108 -2.50 -6.95 -4.81
C GLY A 108 -3.52 -7.97 -4.29
N LYS A 109 -4.30 -7.58 -3.29
CA LYS A 109 -5.27 -8.45 -2.63
C LYS A 109 -6.67 -8.00 -2.99
N VAL A 110 -7.54 -8.95 -3.33
CA VAL A 110 -8.97 -8.68 -3.42
C VAL A 110 -9.49 -8.39 -2.02
N THR A 111 -10.10 -7.22 -1.82
CA THR A 111 -10.64 -6.79 -0.52
C THR A 111 -12.15 -6.79 -0.48
N ALA A 112 -12.82 -6.65 -1.62
CA ALA A 112 -14.27 -6.72 -1.71
C ALA A 112 -14.74 -7.30 -3.06
N VAL A 113 -15.90 -7.94 -3.01
CA VAL A 113 -16.69 -8.35 -4.18
C VAL A 113 -18.12 -7.90 -3.95
N ARG A 114 -18.72 -7.17 -4.89
CA ARG A 114 -20.09 -6.69 -4.81
C ARG A 114 -20.89 -7.15 -6.02
N TYR A 115 -22.15 -7.51 -5.78
CA TYR A 115 -23.14 -7.81 -6.81
C TYR A 115 -24.16 -6.67 -6.79
N THR A 116 -24.22 -5.91 -7.88
CA THR A 116 -25.10 -4.74 -8.01
C THR A 116 -26.45 -5.17 -8.59
N ALA A 117 -27.51 -4.41 -8.29
CA ALA A 117 -28.87 -4.66 -8.78
C ALA A 117 -28.99 -4.68 -10.32
N GLU A 118 -28.04 -4.05 -11.04
CA GLU A 118 -27.96 -4.03 -12.50
C GLU A 118 -27.26 -5.27 -13.11
N GLU A 119 -27.26 -6.40 -12.39
CA GLU A 119 -26.56 -7.63 -12.81
C GLU A 119 -25.05 -7.42 -13.08
N SER A 120 -24.43 -6.49 -12.36
CA SER A 120 -22.99 -6.20 -12.44
C SER A 120 -22.23 -6.77 -11.26
N ILE A 121 -21.00 -7.21 -11.49
CA ILE A 121 -20.07 -7.65 -10.45
C ILE A 121 -18.93 -6.65 -10.39
N GLU A 122 -18.64 -6.14 -9.20
CA GLU A 122 -17.49 -5.30 -8.92
C GLU A 122 -16.50 -6.01 -8.01
N VAL A 123 -15.21 -5.81 -8.25
CA VAL A 123 -14.11 -6.36 -7.47
C VAL A 123 -13.16 -5.24 -7.10
N ASP A 124 -12.87 -5.08 -5.81
CA ASP A 124 -11.85 -4.15 -5.33
C ASP A 124 -10.56 -4.91 -5.06
N VAL A 125 -9.45 -4.33 -5.48
CA VAL A 125 -8.10 -4.79 -5.17
C VAL A 125 -7.30 -3.69 -4.49
N GLU A 126 -6.50 -4.08 -3.49
CA GLU A 126 -5.60 -3.17 -2.78
C GLU A 126 -4.16 -3.66 -2.86
N LEU A 127 -3.22 -2.72 -3.04
CA LEU A 127 -1.79 -3.00 -3.08
C LEU A 127 -1.03 -2.00 -2.23
N TYR A 128 -0.37 -2.51 -1.18
CA TYR A 128 0.59 -1.73 -0.41
C TYR A 128 1.95 -1.73 -1.12
N LEU A 129 2.46 -0.55 -1.46
CA LEU A 129 3.73 -0.40 -2.16
C LEU A 129 4.91 -0.64 -1.20
N GLY A 130 5.02 0.21 -0.18
CA GLY A 130 5.98 0.02 0.91
C GLY A 130 7.45 -0.10 0.46
N LYS A 131 8.26 -0.60 1.39
CA LYS A 131 9.68 -0.90 1.16
C LYS A 131 9.90 -1.93 0.04
N GLY A 132 8.98 -2.86 -0.17
CA GLY A 132 9.11 -3.90 -1.20
C GLY A 132 9.14 -3.31 -2.61
N PHE A 133 8.27 -2.34 -2.87
CA PHE A 133 8.22 -1.63 -4.14
C PHE A 133 9.41 -0.66 -4.30
N GLU A 134 9.77 0.03 -3.22
CA GLU A 134 10.92 0.93 -3.19
C GLU A 134 12.23 0.25 -3.60
N LEU A 135 12.43 -1.00 -3.19
CA LEU A 135 13.59 -1.80 -3.57
C LEU A 135 13.65 -2.12 -5.07
N ILE A 136 12.50 -2.19 -5.77
CA ILE A 136 12.46 -2.40 -7.22
C ILE A 136 12.92 -1.13 -7.94
N ILE A 137 12.47 0.04 -7.48
CA ILE A 137 12.77 1.33 -8.13
C ILE A 137 14.22 1.77 -7.91
N LYS A 138 14.79 1.50 -6.74
CA LYS A 138 16.15 1.92 -6.37
C LYS A 138 17.27 1.02 -6.92
N LYS A 139 16.91 -0.10 -7.55
CA LYS A 139 17.86 -1.06 -8.11
C LYS A 139 18.32 -0.66 -9.50
#